data_AF-F0G849-F1
#
_entry.id   AF-F0G849-F1
#
_cell.length_a   1.000
_cell.length_b   1.000
_cell.length_c   1.000
_cell.angle_alpha   90.00
_cell.angle_beta   90.00
_cell.angle_gamma   90.00
#
_symmetry.space_group_name_H-M   'P 1'
#
loop_
_entity.id
_entity.type
_entity.pdbx_description
1 polymer ?
#
loop_
_entity_poly.entity_id
_entity_poly.type
_entity_poly.pdbx_seq_one_letter_code
_entity_poly.pdbx_strand_id
1 'polypeptide(L)'
;QPLRRYVEDTFVVADPIELFVAQNLALDGLLYPLVYDRFVDERIALAGGSAVAMLTAFMPEWHTESNRWVDAVVKTMAAESDDNRALLARWTRDWAARAADALAPIAARALHTAGGAALDEVEEQFRTRIGKLGLAL
;
A
#
# COMPACT_ATOMS: atom_id res chain seq x y z
N GLN A 1 -8.12 17.38 0.10
CA GLN A 1 -7.24 16.42 0.80
C GLN A 1 -7.36 15.07 0.09
N PRO A 2 -6.41 14.66 -0.76
CA PRO A 2 -6.51 13.46 -1.60
C PRO A 2 -6.72 12.14 -0.83
N LEU A 3 -5.93 11.88 0.22
CA LEU A 3 -6.08 10.67 1.03
C LEU A 3 -7.45 10.57 1.72
N ARG A 4 -7.97 11.69 2.23
CA ARG A 4 -9.33 11.72 2.80
C ARG A 4 -10.38 11.34 1.75
N ARG A 5 -10.26 11.88 0.54
CA ARG A 5 -11.16 11.53 -0.57
C ARG A 5 -11.03 10.04 -0.94
N TYR A 6 -9.82 9.50 -1.02
CA TYR A 6 -9.61 8.08 -1.27
C TYR A 6 -10.39 7.21 -0.27
N VAL A 7 -10.28 7.52 1.03
CA VAL A 7 -10.99 6.80 2.10
C VAL A 7 -12.51 6.98 2.00
N GLU A 8 -12.99 8.18 1.71
CA GLU A 8 -14.43 8.42 1.53
C GLU A 8 -14.97 7.67 0.29
N ASP A 9 -14.19 7.58 -0.78
CA ASP A 9 -14.55 6.83 -1.98
C ASP A 9 -14.59 5.30 -1.71
N THR A 10 -13.75 4.76 -0.81
CA THR A 10 -13.80 3.32 -0.47
C THR A 10 -15.03 2.95 0.37
N PHE A 11 -15.58 3.88 1.14
CA PHE A 11 -16.82 3.64 1.92
C PHE A 11 -18.06 3.38 1.07
N VAL A 12 -18.02 3.73 -0.22
CA VAL A 12 -19.15 3.54 -1.14
C VAL A 12 -18.89 2.45 -2.19
N VAL A 13 -17.81 1.68 -2.04
CA VAL A 13 -17.54 0.51 -2.89
C VAL A 13 -18.47 -0.64 -2.49
N ALA A 14 -19.28 -1.11 -3.43
CA ALA A 14 -20.29 -2.14 -3.16
C ALA A 14 -19.71 -3.56 -3.15
N ASP A 15 -18.73 -3.84 -3.99
CA ASP A 15 -18.11 -5.15 -4.08
C ASP A 15 -17.08 -5.33 -2.95
N PRO A 16 -17.25 -6.32 -2.05
CA PRO A 16 -16.35 -6.51 -0.92
C PRO A 16 -14.94 -6.95 -1.34
N ILE A 17 -14.77 -7.61 -2.49
CA ILE A 17 -13.46 -8.00 -3.01
C ILE A 17 -12.77 -6.79 -3.63
N GLU A 18 -13.49 -5.94 -4.35
CA GLU A 18 -12.94 -4.67 -4.82
C GLU A 18 -12.48 -3.80 -3.64
N LEU A 19 -13.31 -3.69 -2.59
CA LEU A 19 -12.94 -2.96 -1.36
C LEU A 19 -11.73 -3.60 -0.67
N PHE A 20 -11.66 -4.93 -0.64
CA PHE A 20 -10.51 -5.64 -0.08
C PHE A 20 -9.22 -5.31 -0.83
N VAL A 21 -9.27 -5.26 -2.17
CA VAL A 21 -8.14 -4.86 -3.02
C VAL A 21 -7.78 -3.40 -2.81
N ALA A 22 -8.76 -2.50 -2.77
CA ALA A 22 -8.53 -1.08 -2.55
C ALA A 22 -7.81 -0.82 -1.22
N GLN A 23 -8.35 -1.35 -0.12
CA GLN A 23 -7.83 -1.09 1.22
C GLN A 23 -6.57 -1.91 1.53
N ASN A 24 -6.71 -3.23 1.59
CA ASN A 24 -5.69 -4.11 2.19
C ASN A 24 -4.53 -4.41 1.25
N LEU A 25 -4.78 -4.40 -0.07
CA LEU A 25 -3.73 -4.64 -1.06
C LEU A 25 -3.09 -3.33 -1.50
N ALA A 26 -3.87 -2.41 -2.09
CA ALA A 26 -3.35 -1.20 -2.72
C ALA A 26 -2.96 -0.12 -1.71
N LEU A 27 -3.90 0.37 -0.89
CA LEU A 27 -3.59 1.46 0.04
C LEU A 27 -2.57 1.03 1.09
N ASP A 28 -2.83 -0.05 1.83
CA ASP A 28 -1.95 -0.49 2.90
C ASP A 28 -0.58 -0.92 2.38
N GLY A 29 -0.54 -1.57 1.21
CA GLY A 29 0.68 -2.00 0.54
C GLY A 29 1.62 -0.86 0.13
N LEU A 30 1.11 0.37 -0.03
CA LEU A 30 1.92 1.57 -0.28
C LEU A 30 2.10 2.42 0.99
N LEU A 31 1.05 2.55 1.80
CA LEU A 31 1.04 3.44 2.96
C LEU A 31 2.00 2.95 4.05
N TYR A 32 1.98 1.66 4.38
CA TYR A 32 2.79 1.14 5.48
C TYR A 32 4.30 1.25 5.21
N PRO A 33 4.82 0.80 4.05
CA PRO A 33 6.25 0.97 3.74
C PRO A 33 6.65 2.45 3.66
N LEU A 34 5.80 3.31 3.09
CA LEU A 34 6.08 4.74 3.01
C LEU A 34 6.17 5.41 4.40
N VAL A 35 5.25 5.08 5.31
CA VAL A 35 5.17 5.73 6.62
C VAL A 35 6.17 5.13 7.59
N TYR A 36 6.19 3.81 7.75
CA TYR A 36 6.96 3.17 8.82
C TYR A 36 8.42 2.95 8.41
N ASP A 37 8.67 2.54 7.17
CA ASP A 37 10.05 2.29 6.72
C ASP A 37 10.70 3.61 6.28
N ARG A 38 10.13 4.29 5.27
CA ARG A 38 10.77 5.47 4.65
C ARG A 38 10.75 6.70 5.55
N PHE A 39 9.65 6.94 6.26
CA PHE A 39 9.52 8.13 7.09
C PHE A 39 9.95 7.90 8.54
N VAL A 40 9.43 6.89 9.23
CA VAL A 40 9.79 6.69 10.64
C VAL A 40 11.22 6.20 10.78
N ASP A 41 11.58 5.08 10.15
CA ASP A 41 12.89 4.46 10.36
C ASP A 41 14.01 5.21 9.64
N GLU A 42 13.86 5.51 8.35
CA GLU A 42 14.92 6.15 7.56
C GLU A 42 15.05 7.66 7.79
N ARG A 43 14.05 8.34 8.37
CA ARG A 43 14.08 9.80 8.57
C ARG A 43 13.96 10.22 10.03
N ILE A 44 12.88 9.83 10.72
CA ILE A 44 12.61 10.31 12.09
C ILE A 44 13.59 9.70 13.09
N ALA A 45 13.84 8.40 13.04
CA ALA A 45 14.78 7.75 13.96
C ALA A 45 16.19 8.33 13.82
N LEU A 46 16.66 8.55 12.59
CA LEU A 46 17.96 9.17 12.31
C LEU A 46 18.03 10.65 12.71
N ALA A 47 16.89 11.35 12.81
CA ALA A 47 16.80 12.74 13.25
C ALA A 47 16.66 12.88 14.79
N GLY A 48 16.92 11.82 15.56
CA GLY A 48 16.80 11.81 17.02
C GLY A 48 15.41 11.43 17.53
N GLY A 49 14.50 10.99 16.66
CA GLY A 49 13.14 10.58 16.98
C GLY A 49 12.99 9.08 17.29
N SER A 50 14.00 8.43 17.86
CA SER A 50 13.98 6.98 18.15
C SER A 50 12.79 6.55 19.04
N ALA A 51 12.30 7.43 19.92
CA ALA A 51 11.11 7.17 20.71
C ALA A 51 9.84 6.99 19.85
N VAL A 52 9.73 7.70 18.71
CA VAL A 52 8.62 7.53 17.77
C VAL A 52 8.69 6.15 17.13
N ALA A 53 9.87 5.73 16.67
CA ALA A 53 10.08 4.40 16.10
C ALA A 53 9.69 3.28 17.09
N MET A 54 10.07 3.42 18.37
CA MET A 54 9.64 2.47 19.41
C MET A 54 8.12 2.45 19.61
N LEU A 55 7.47 3.60 19.61
CA LEU A 55 6.02 3.71 19.76
C LEU A 55 5.25 3.14 18.56
N THR A 56 5.89 3.08 17.39
CA THR A 56 5.28 2.57 16.15
C THR A 56 5.80 1.21 15.71
N ALA A 57 6.63 0.53 16.50
CA ALA A 57 7.25 -0.75 16.13
C ALA A 57 6.22 -1.85 15.81
N PHE A 58 5.05 -1.80 16.45
CA PHE A 58 3.96 -2.76 16.21
C PHE A 58 3.43 -2.71 14.77
N MET A 59 3.39 -1.53 14.15
CA MET A 59 2.72 -1.32 12.86
C MET A 59 3.39 -2.06 11.68
N PRO A 60 4.72 -1.98 11.46
CA PRO A 60 5.38 -2.76 10.42
C PRO A 60 5.39 -4.27 10.71
N GLU A 61 5.46 -4.69 11.98
CA GLU A 61 5.33 -6.10 12.38
C GLU A 61 3.94 -6.66 11.99
N TRP A 62 2.89 -5.95 12.38
CA TRP A 62 1.50 -6.29 12.04
C TRP A 62 1.28 -6.29 10.52
N HIS A 63 1.85 -5.32 9.80
CA HIS A 63 1.73 -5.27 8.33
C HIS A 63 2.43 -6.44 7.65
N THR A 64 3.60 -6.84 8.15
CA THR A 64 4.33 -8.01 7.66
C THR A 64 3.53 -9.29 7.84
N GLU A 65 2.87 -9.46 8.99
CA GLU A 65 2.03 -10.62 9.26
C GLU A 65 0.76 -10.61 8.41
N SER A 66 0.00 -9.51 8.44
CA SER A 66 -1.27 -9.37 7.71
C SER A 66 -1.08 -9.48 6.19
N ASN A 67 0.02 -8.98 5.63
CA ASN A 67 0.31 -9.12 4.20
C ASN A 67 0.42 -10.56 3.74
N ARG A 68 0.91 -11.48 4.57
CA ARG A 68 0.98 -12.90 4.20
C ARG A 68 -0.41 -13.48 3.98
N TRP A 69 -1.37 -13.08 4.82
CA TRP A 69 -2.77 -13.47 4.67
C TRP A 69 -3.40 -12.82 3.44
N VAL A 70 -3.21 -11.51 3.25
CA VAL A 70 -3.71 -10.78 2.07
C VAL A 70 -3.20 -11.40 0.77
N ASP A 71 -1.90 -11.70 0.71
CA ASP A 71 -1.25 -12.33 -0.44
C ASP A 71 -1.84 -13.72 -0.72
N ALA A 72 -2.05 -14.53 0.31
CA ALA A 72 -2.65 -15.86 0.17
C ALA A 72 -4.09 -15.79 -0.35
N VAL A 73 -4.89 -14.84 0.13
CA VAL A 73 -6.27 -14.63 -0.32
C VAL A 73 -6.30 -14.17 -1.78
N VAL A 74 -5.52 -13.15 -2.14
CA VAL A 74 -5.46 -12.62 -3.52
C VAL A 74 -4.96 -13.68 -4.49
N LYS A 75 -3.90 -14.41 -4.12
CA LYS A 75 -3.35 -15.49 -4.96
C LYS A 75 -4.36 -16.61 -5.18
N THR A 76 -5.11 -16.99 -4.15
CA THR A 76 -6.17 -18.00 -4.25
C THR A 76 -7.28 -17.53 -5.20
N MET A 77 -7.80 -16.31 -5.02
CA MET A 77 -8.85 -15.76 -5.90
C MET A 77 -8.38 -15.63 -7.36
N ALA A 78 -7.13 -15.22 -7.59
CA ALA A 78 -6.55 -15.09 -8.92
C ALA A 78 -6.28 -16.45 -9.59
N ALA A 79 -6.06 -17.52 -8.81
CA ALA A 79 -5.86 -18.87 -9.34
C ALA A 79 -7.18 -19.57 -9.72
N GLU A 80 -8.31 -19.13 -9.17
CA GLU A 80 -9.61 -19.78 -9.35
C GLU A 80 -10.14 -19.67 -10.80
N SER A 81 -9.95 -18.53 -11.46
CA SER A 81 -10.36 -18.34 -12.86
C SER A 81 -9.60 -17.18 -13.53
N ASP A 82 -9.51 -17.22 -14.86
CA ASP A 82 -8.91 -16.14 -15.64
C ASP A 82 -9.74 -14.84 -15.57
N ASP A 83 -11.07 -14.96 -15.44
CA ASP A 83 -11.96 -13.82 -15.23
C ASP A 83 -11.69 -13.13 -13.89
N ASN A 84 -11.53 -13.90 -12.80
CA ASN A 84 -11.16 -13.36 -11.49
C ASN A 84 -9.80 -12.68 -11.55
N ARG A 85 -8.81 -13.33 -12.18
CA ARG A 85 -7.47 -12.75 -12.37
C ARG A 85 -7.55 -11.41 -13.11
N ALA A 86 -8.36 -11.32 -14.16
CA ALA A 86 -8.53 -10.10 -14.94
C ALA A 86 -9.23 -8.97 -14.13
N LEU A 87 -10.25 -9.31 -13.33
CA LEU A 87 -10.90 -8.35 -12.42
C LEU A 87 -9.92 -7.83 -11.36
N LEU A 88 -9.21 -8.73 -10.68
CA LEU A 88 -8.24 -8.39 -9.65
C LEU A 88 -7.08 -7.54 -10.20
N ALA A 89 -6.55 -7.88 -11.37
CA ALA A 89 -5.49 -7.11 -12.01
C ALA A 89 -5.95 -5.68 -12.34
N ARG A 90 -7.16 -5.54 -12.90
CA ARG A 90 -7.75 -4.22 -13.16
C ARG A 90 -7.93 -3.41 -11.87
N TRP A 91 -8.59 -3.96 -10.86
CA TRP A 91 -8.82 -3.26 -9.60
C TRP A 91 -7.49 -2.89 -8.92
N THR A 92 -6.51 -3.81 -8.91
CA THR A 92 -5.21 -3.55 -8.29
C THR A 92 -4.51 -2.39 -8.98
N ARG A 93 -4.48 -2.35 -10.31
CA ARG A 93 -3.88 -1.24 -11.07
C ARG A 93 -4.59 0.08 -10.76
N ASP A 94 -5.91 0.10 -10.87
CA ASP A 94 -6.70 1.33 -10.76
C ASP A 94 -6.64 1.90 -9.32
N TRP A 95 -6.72 1.03 -8.29
CA TRP A 95 -6.65 1.45 -6.89
C TRP A 95 -5.22 1.76 -6.42
N ALA A 96 -4.20 1.08 -6.94
CA ALA A 96 -2.80 1.40 -6.63
C ALA A 96 -2.41 2.77 -7.18
N ALA A 97 -2.80 3.11 -8.41
CA ALA A 97 -2.57 4.44 -8.97
C ALA A 97 -3.25 5.53 -8.13
N ARG A 98 -4.51 5.32 -7.73
CA ARG A 98 -5.23 6.25 -6.84
C ARG A 98 -4.59 6.38 -5.45
N ALA A 99 -4.05 5.30 -4.91
CA ALA A 99 -3.36 5.30 -3.63
C ALA A 99 -2.02 6.06 -3.73
N ALA A 100 -1.24 5.86 -4.79
CA ALA A 100 -0.03 6.62 -5.07
C ALA A 100 -0.32 8.13 -5.18
N ASP A 101 -1.31 8.53 -5.97
CA ASP A 101 -1.76 9.92 -6.08
C ASP A 101 -2.19 10.51 -4.73
N ALA A 102 -2.87 9.71 -3.91
CA ALA A 102 -3.33 10.11 -2.58
C ALA A 102 -2.17 10.29 -1.59
N LEU A 103 -1.10 9.49 -1.73
CA LEU A 103 0.07 9.49 -0.85
C LEU A 103 1.16 10.46 -1.30
N ALA A 104 1.23 10.85 -2.57
CA ALA A 104 2.18 11.84 -3.09
C ALA A 104 2.29 13.13 -2.25
N PRO A 105 1.20 13.82 -1.87
CA PRO A 105 1.30 15.00 -1.01
C PRO A 105 1.76 14.69 0.42
N ILE A 106 1.52 13.46 0.91
CA ILE A 106 2.00 13.01 2.23
C ILE A 106 3.51 12.78 2.17
N ALA A 107 3.99 12.06 1.15
CA ALA A 107 5.40 11.82 0.91
C ALA A 107 6.18 13.14 0.76
N ALA A 108 5.67 14.08 -0.05
CA ALA A 108 6.30 15.39 -0.23
C ALA A 108 6.36 16.20 1.07
N ARG A 109 5.35 16.09 1.94
CA ARG A 109 5.34 16.78 3.23
C ARG A 109 6.28 16.13 4.26
N ALA A 110 6.33 14.80 4.27
CA ALA A 110 7.08 14.02 5.26
C ALA A 110 8.59 13.93 4.94
N LEU A 111 8.91 13.77 3.65
CA LEU A 111 10.27 13.49 3.16
C LEU A 111 10.84 14.61 2.28
N HIS A 112 10.09 15.71 2.12
CA HIS A 112 10.50 16.87 1.32
C HIS A 112 10.92 16.47 -0.11
N THR A 113 12.13 16.85 -0.53
CA THR A 113 12.66 16.56 -1.87
C THR A 113 12.86 15.07 -2.13
N ALA A 114 12.99 14.24 -1.09
CA ALA A 114 13.11 12.78 -1.22
C ALA A 114 11.75 12.07 -1.34
N GLY A 115 10.63 12.78 -1.13
CA GLY A 115 9.30 12.16 -1.09
C GLY A 115 8.88 11.48 -2.38
N GLY A 116 9.20 12.07 -3.54
CA GLY A 116 8.92 11.45 -4.84
C GLY A 116 9.66 10.12 -5.01
N ALA A 117 10.97 10.12 -4.80
CA ALA A 117 11.80 8.92 -4.92
C ALA A 117 11.38 7.83 -3.93
N ALA A 118 11.07 8.19 -2.68
CA ALA A 118 10.59 7.22 -1.70
C ALA A 118 9.25 6.58 -2.10
N LEU A 119 8.33 7.34 -2.70
CA LEU A 119 7.07 6.80 -3.21
C LEU A 119 7.31 5.88 -4.42
N ASP A 120 8.17 6.27 -5.36
CA ASP A 120 8.53 5.46 -6.52
C ASP A 120 9.13 4.10 -6.11
N GLU A 121 10.02 4.10 -5.12
CA GLU A 121 10.62 2.87 -4.59
C GLU A 121 9.59 1.95 -3.93
N VAL A 122 8.64 2.53 -3.17
CA VAL A 122 7.55 1.77 -2.55
C VAL A 122 6.60 1.20 -3.62
N GLU A 123 6.31 1.96 -4.67
CA GLU A 123 5.55 1.46 -5.82
C GLU A 123 6.26 0.32 -6.55
N GLU A 124 7.59 0.38 -6.71
CA GLU A 124 8.35 -0.71 -7.32
C GLU A 124 8.33 -1.98 -6.48
N GLN A 125 8.48 -1.86 -5.16
CA GLN A 125 8.33 -2.96 -4.21
C GLN A 125 6.92 -3.57 -4.30
N PHE A 126 5.90 -2.72 -4.36
CA PHE A 126 4.52 -3.13 -4.54
C PHE A 126 4.32 -3.90 -5.86
N ARG A 127 4.76 -3.36 -7.01
CA ARG A 127 4.65 -4.04 -8.32
C ARG A 127 5.35 -5.39 -8.30
N THR A 128 6.53 -5.48 -7.67
CA THR A 128 7.27 -6.74 -7.51
C THR A 128 6.47 -7.76 -6.69
N ARG A 129 5.83 -7.33 -5.59
CA ARG A 129 4.95 -8.18 -4.79
C ARG A 129 3.75 -8.65 -5.61
N ILE A 130 3.06 -7.75 -6.30
CA ILE A 130 1.86 -8.08 -7.09
C ILE A 130 2.18 -9.06 -8.23
N GLY A 131 3.33 -8.92 -8.89
CA GLY A 131 3.79 -9.89 -9.90
C GLY A 131 3.92 -11.31 -9.34
N LYS A 132 4.36 -11.47 -8.09
CA LYS A 132 4.45 -12.79 -7.42
C LYS A 132 3.08 -13.39 -7.08
N LEU A 133 2.03 -12.58 -7.04
CA LEU A 133 0.64 -13.02 -6.85
C LEU A 133 -0.01 -13.48 -8.17
N GLY A 134 0.67 -13.32 -9.31
CA GLY A 134 0.15 -13.70 -10.62
C GLY A 134 -0.81 -12.69 -11.23
N LEU A 135 -0.71 -11.42 -10.80
CA LEU A 135 -1.40 -10.27 -11.38
C LEU A 135 -0.37 -9.42 -12.14
N ALA A 136 -0.64 -9.14 -13.42
CA ALA A 136 0.20 -8.25 -14.22
C ALA A 136 -0.30 -6.80 -14.06
N LEU A 137 0.59 -5.91 -13.62
CA LEU A 137 0.38 -4.46 -13.50
C LEU A 137 1.10 -3.71 -14.61
#